data_AF-A0A1M3NAK8-F1
#
_entry.id   AF-A0A1M3NAK8-F1
#
_cell.length_a   1.000
_cell.length_b   1.000
_cell.length_c   1.000
_cell.angle_alpha   90.00
_cell.angle_beta   90.00
_cell.angle_gamma   90.00
#
_symmetry.space_group_name_H-M   'P 1'
#
loop_
_entity.id
_entity.type
_entity.pdbx_description
1 polymer ?
#
loop_
_entity_poly.entity_id
_entity_poly.type
_entity_poly.pdbx_seq_one_letter_code
_entity_poly.pdbx_strand_id
1 'polypeptide(L)'
;MSDPNRPEGWTSLGAAWRSDRGAAGSFQAVDVSAVRARSAKFARRIRRRNVLEVLGGAIIVAAGVRIVWTETRPLMIAGGVAMALGALLMTSVILLRARNASPPPLDAPTRDVLAYERSELERQARLLERVWVWYLAPLLPGVALIYTDELLRAIERGEPGAIATSIALFIAALLCFVVVGRLNARSARRLRDRARGVAEAADDAEAS
;
A
#
# COMPACT_ATOMS: atom_id res chain seq x y z
N MET A 1 -4.39 36.15 -12.84
CA MET A 1 -4.23 35.91 -11.39
C MET A 1 -4.09 34.40 -11.22
N SER A 2 -2.85 33.93 -11.05
CA SER A 2 -2.44 32.54 -11.30
C SER A 2 -2.28 31.79 -9.98
N ASP A 3 -2.96 30.66 -9.85
CA ASP A 3 -2.89 29.75 -8.70
C ASP A 3 -1.51 29.04 -8.65
N PRO A 4 -0.70 29.24 -7.58
CA PRO A 4 0.65 28.72 -7.48
C PRO A 4 0.74 27.20 -7.20
N ASN A 5 -0.39 26.48 -7.07
CA ASN A 5 -0.40 25.03 -6.80
C ASN A 5 -0.92 24.16 -7.96
N ARG A 6 -1.03 24.71 -9.18
CA ARG A 6 -1.33 23.89 -10.37
C ARG A 6 -0.06 23.13 -10.82
N PRO A 7 -0.06 21.79 -10.84
CA PRO A 7 1.05 21.03 -11.40
C PRO A 7 1.18 21.34 -12.90
N GLU A 8 2.33 21.88 -13.28
CA GLU A 8 2.70 22.16 -14.68
C GLU A 8 2.57 20.87 -15.51
N GLY A 9 1.73 20.91 -16.55
CA GLY A 9 1.46 19.77 -17.44
C GLY A 9 0.00 19.60 -17.87
N TRP A 10 -0.95 20.25 -17.19
CA TRP A 10 -2.39 20.17 -17.55
C TRP A 10 -2.83 21.22 -18.58
N THR A 11 -2.17 22.39 -18.64
CA THR A 11 -2.43 23.39 -19.67
C THR A 11 -1.94 22.94 -21.05
N SER A 12 -0.85 22.15 -21.09
CA SER A 12 -0.36 21.52 -22.32
C SER A 12 -1.27 20.40 -22.81
N LEU A 13 -1.96 19.66 -21.92
CA LEU A 13 -2.93 18.62 -22.30
C LEU A 13 -4.13 19.21 -23.06
N GLY A 14 -4.68 20.32 -22.58
CA GLY A 14 -5.81 21.00 -23.24
C GLY A 14 -5.40 21.72 -24.53
N ALA A 15 -4.17 22.24 -24.60
CA ALA A 15 -3.63 22.82 -25.83
C ALA A 15 -3.32 21.76 -26.89
N ALA A 16 -2.74 20.62 -26.49
CA ALA A 16 -2.43 19.49 -27.36
C ALA A 16 -3.71 18.83 -27.93
N TRP A 17 -4.75 18.66 -27.10
CA TRP A 17 -6.05 18.13 -27.56
C TRP A 17 -6.79 19.06 -28.53
N ARG A 18 -6.56 20.37 -28.45
CA ARG A 18 -7.15 21.35 -29.38
C ARG A 18 -6.38 21.44 -30.69
N SER A 19 -5.05 21.27 -30.67
CA SER A 19 -4.25 21.17 -31.89
C SER A 19 -4.51 19.87 -32.67
N ASP A 20 -4.83 18.78 -31.97
CA ASP A 20 -5.06 17.46 -32.60
C ASP A 20 -6.42 17.36 -33.31
N ARG A 21 -7.44 18.12 -32.88
CA ARG A 21 -8.75 18.14 -33.54
C ARG A 21 -8.75 18.81 -34.93
N GLY A 22 -7.71 19.59 -35.26
CA GLY A 22 -7.55 20.18 -36.60
C GLY A 22 -6.90 19.23 -37.61
N ALA A 23 -6.26 18.15 -37.14
CA ALA A 23 -5.67 17.13 -37.97
C ALA A 23 -6.56 15.88 -37.89
N ALA A 24 -7.63 15.84 -38.69
CA ALA A 24 -8.39 14.62 -38.96
C ALA A 24 -7.53 13.64 -39.79
N GLY A 25 -6.38 13.22 -39.24
CA GLY A 25 -5.46 12.24 -39.76
C GLY A 25 -5.50 11.01 -38.85
N SER A 26 -6.30 10.04 -39.27
CA SER A 26 -6.34 8.63 -38.83
C SER A 26 -6.20 8.32 -37.33
N PHE A 27 -7.27 7.73 -36.78
CA PHE A 27 -7.31 6.98 -35.51
C PHE A 27 -6.31 5.79 -35.41
N GLN A 28 -5.33 5.69 -36.31
CA GLN A 28 -4.47 4.52 -36.49
C GLN A 28 -3.16 4.54 -35.69
N ALA A 29 -2.93 5.54 -34.86
CA ALA A 29 -1.74 5.60 -34.02
C ALA A 29 -2.02 6.08 -32.59
N VAL A 30 -3.03 5.51 -31.92
CA VAL A 30 -2.88 5.33 -30.48
C VAL A 30 -1.68 4.40 -30.32
N ASP A 31 -0.52 4.95 -29.96
CA ASP A 31 0.72 4.20 -29.83
C ASP A 31 0.57 3.12 -28.75
N VAL A 32 0.18 1.92 -29.19
CA VAL A 32 0.00 0.73 -28.36
C VAL A 32 1.30 0.41 -27.61
N SER A 33 2.46 0.82 -28.13
CA SER A 33 3.75 0.66 -27.46
C SER A 33 3.88 1.60 -26.26
N ALA A 34 3.39 2.84 -26.34
CA ALA A 34 3.34 3.78 -25.23
C ALA A 34 2.37 3.33 -24.11
N VAL A 35 1.21 2.78 -24.48
CA VAL A 35 0.25 2.19 -23.52
C VAL A 35 0.86 0.95 -22.86
N ARG A 36 1.49 0.05 -23.64
CA ARG A 36 2.15 -1.17 -23.15
C ARG A 36 3.35 -0.86 -22.26
N ALA A 37 4.16 0.13 -22.58
CA ALA A 37 5.29 0.58 -21.77
C ALA A 37 4.83 1.19 -20.43
N ARG A 38 3.69 1.89 -20.43
CA ARG A 38 3.08 2.45 -19.22
C ARG A 38 2.49 1.37 -18.33
N SER A 39 1.78 0.39 -18.90
CA SER A 39 1.30 -0.81 -18.19
C SER A 39 2.44 -1.66 -17.64
N ALA A 40 3.55 -1.79 -18.39
CA ALA A 40 4.75 -2.47 -17.92
C ALA A 40 5.42 -1.74 -16.75
N LYS A 41 5.52 -0.39 -16.78
CA LYS A 41 6.03 0.42 -15.66
C LYS A 41 5.14 0.30 -14.41
N PHE A 42 3.82 0.29 -14.59
CA PHE A 42 2.87 0.12 -13.50
C PHE A 42 2.98 -1.28 -12.86
N ALA A 43 3.00 -2.33 -13.67
CA ALA A 43 3.20 -3.70 -13.22
C ALA A 43 4.56 -3.90 -12.52
N ARG A 44 5.63 -3.23 -12.98
CA ARG A 44 6.96 -3.30 -12.36
C ARG A 44 6.98 -2.62 -10.99
N ARG A 45 6.25 -1.50 -10.82
CA ARG A 45 6.10 -0.82 -9.52
C ARG A 45 5.32 -1.67 -8.53
N ILE A 46 4.25 -2.32 -8.97
CA ILE A 46 3.46 -3.25 -8.14
C ILE A 46 4.32 -4.46 -7.71
N ARG A 47 5.04 -5.08 -8.66
CA ARG A 47 5.95 -6.20 -8.35
C ARG A 47 7.04 -5.81 -7.36
N ARG A 48 7.69 -4.65 -7.54
CA ARG A 48 8.73 -4.18 -6.61
C ARG A 48 8.18 -3.94 -5.21
N ARG A 49 6.97 -3.38 -5.11
CA ARG A 49 6.28 -3.18 -3.83
C ARG A 49 5.99 -4.53 -3.15
N ASN A 50 5.42 -5.49 -3.87
CA ASN A 50 5.14 -6.82 -3.32
C ASN A 50 6.43 -7.53 -2.86
N VAL A 51 7.53 -7.41 -3.62
CA VAL A 51 8.83 -7.98 -3.22
C VAL A 51 9.36 -7.35 -1.94
N LEU A 52 9.31 -6.02 -1.81
CA LEU A 52 9.76 -5.34 -0.59
C LEU A 52 8.89 -5.70 0.62
N GLU A 53 7.58 -5.84 0.43
CA GLU A 53 6.66 -6.25 1.50
C GLU A 53 6.92 -7.69 1.96
N VAL A 54 7.17 -8.62 1.02
CA VAL A 54 7.52 -10.01 1.34
C VAL A 54 8.89 -10.11 2.02
N LEU A 55 9.89 -9.37 1.55
CA LEU A 55 11.20 -9.31 2.19
C LEU A 55 11.09 -8.74 3.62
N GLY A 56 10.33 -7.66 3.80
CA GLY A 56 10.05 -7.09 5.11
C GLY A 56 9.36 -8.09 6.05
N GLY A 57 8.35 -8.81 5.55
CA GLY A 57 7.69 -9.89 6.29
C GLY A 57 8.66 -10.99 6.71
N ALA A 58 9.50 -11.46 5.78
CA ALA A 58 10.50 -12.50 6.05
C ALA A 58 11.52 -12.07 7.13
N ILE A 59 11.96 -10.81 7.12
CA ILE A 59 12.85 -10.27 8.15
C ILE A 59 12.18 -10.28 9.53
N ILE A 60 10.91 -9.88 9.62
CA ILE A 60 10.18 -9.86 10.90
C ILE A 60 9.98 -11.29 11.43
N VAL A 61 9.66 -12.25 10.55
CA VAL A 61 9.56 -13.67 10.92
C VAL A 61 10.91 -14.19 11.44
N ALA A 62 12.00 -13.93 10.72
CA ALA A 62 13.34 -14.35 11.15
C ALA A 62 13.74 -13.74 12.50
N ALA A 63 13.40 -12.47 12.74
CA ALA A 63 13.63 -11.81 14.02
C ALA A 63 12.82 -12.46 15.15
N GLY A 64 11.53 -12.77 14.91
CA GLY A 64 10.69 -13.47 15.88
C GLY A 64 11.19 -14.88 16.20
N VAL A 65 11.60 -15.64 15.18
CA VAL A 65 12.21 -16.98 15.36
C VAL A 65 13.51 -16.90 16.14
N ARG A 66 14.37 -15.91 15.84
CA ARG A 66 15.61 -15.69 16.59
C ARG A 66 15.32 -15.43 18.06
N ILE A 67 14.34 -14.56 18.38
CA ILE A 67 13.91 -14.30 19.76
C ILE A 67 13.52 -15.60 20.47
N VAL A 68 12.68 -16.41 19.83
CA VAL A 68 12.23 -17.70 20.39
C VAL A 68 13.40 -18.66 20.65
N TRP A 69 14.44 -18.62 19.81
CA TRP A 69 15.60 -19.50 19.95
C TRP A 69 16.61 -19.01 20.99
N THR A 70 16.76 -17.70 21.18
CA THR A 70 17.83 -17.13 22.03
C THR A 70 17.38 -16.76 23.43
N GLU A 71 16.08 -16.58 23.65
CA GLU A 71 15.55 -16.05 24.91
C GLU A 71 14.97 -17.15 25.80
N THR A 72 15.05 -16.94 27.12
CA THR A 72 14.50 -17.87 28.13
C THR A 72 13.30 -17.30 28.87
N ARG A 73 13.08 -15.97 28.82
CA ARG A 73 11.94 -15.32 29.48
C ARG A 73 10.64 -15.64 28.72
N PRO A 74 9.63 -16.23 29.38
CA PRO A 74 8.38 -16.61 28.71
C PRO A 74 7.69 -15.45 28.00
N LEU A 75 7.75 -14.23 28.57
CA LEU A 75 7.12 -13.05 28.00
C LEU A 75 7.77 -12.62 26.67
N MET A 76 9.10 -12.62 26.62
CA MET A 76 9.87 -12.32 25.41
C MET A 76 9.65 -13.40 24.33
N ILE A 77 9.63 -14.68 24.72
CA ILE A 77 9.33 -15.79 23.82
C ILE A 77 7.93 -15.64 23.23
N ALA A 78 6.92 -15.37 24.07
CA ALA A 78 5.55 -15.15 23.62
C ALA A 78 5.45 -13.96 22.66
N GLY A 79 6.20 -12.88 22.92
CA GLY A 79 6.33 -11.75 22.01
C GLY A 79 6.94 -12.12 20.66
N GLY A 80 8.03 -12.90 20.66
CA GLY A 80 8.67 -13.43 19.45
C GLY A 80 7.73 -14.32 18.61
N VAL A 81 7.00 -15.23 19.26
CA VAL A 81 5.99 -16.07 18.61
C VAL A 81 4.87 -15.22 18.00
N ALA A 82 4.29 -14.31 18.78
CA ALA A 82 3.22 -13.45 18.31
C ALA A 82 3.66 -12.56 17.13
N MET A 83 4.89 -12.04 17.18
CA MET A 83 5.48 -11.25 16.10
C MET A 83 5.66 -12.08 14.83
N ALA A 84 6.19 -13.30 14.94
CA ALA A 84 6.39 -14.19 13.79
C ALA A 84 5.06 -14.61 13.16
N LEU A 85 4.07 -15.01 13.97
CA LEU A 85 2.73 -15.37 13.50
C LEU A 85 2.02 -14.19 12.84
N GLY A 86 2.12 -12.99 13.44
CA GLY A 86 1.57 -11.77 12.87
C GLY A 86 2.16 -11.44 11.50
N ALA A 87 3.49 -11.58 11.34
CA ALA A 87 4.19 -11.35 10.08
C ALA A 87 3.86 -12.42 9.01
N LEU A 88 3.72 -13.69 9.41
CA LEU A 88 3.26 -14.76 8.52
C LEU A 88 1.84 -14.51 8.02
N LEU A 89 0.91 -14.14 8.91
CA LEU A 89 -0.45 -13.80 8.55
C LEU A 89 -0.48 -12.61 7.56
N MET A 90 0.24 -11.53 7.89
CA MET A 90 0.38 -10.35 7.02
C MET A 90 0.88 -10.76 5.62
N THR A 91 1.99 -11.49 5.55
CA THR A 91 2.63 -11.88 4.29
C THR A 91 1.71 -12.80 3.48
N SER A 92 1.04 -13.74 4.12
CA SER A 92 0.10 -14.66 3.48
C SER A 92 -1.08 -13.90 2.85
N VAL A 93 -1.63 -12.92 3.56
CA VAL A 93 -2.72 -12.07 3.05
C VAL A 93 -2.27 -11.23 1.85
N ILE A 94 -1.04 -10.71 1.87
CA ILE A 94 -0.47 -9.95 0.74
C ILE A 94 -0.33 -10.85 -0.49
N LEU A 95 0.24 -12.04 -0.32
CA LEU A 95 0.43 -13.01 -1.41
C LEU A 95 -0.90 -13.47 -2.01
N LEU A 96 -1.91 -13.75 -1.17
CA LEU A 96 -3.25 -14.13 -1.63
C LEU A 96 -3.91 -13.00 -2.42
N ARG A 97 -3.75 -11.74 -1.99
CA ARG A 97 -4.35 -10.59 -2.66
C ARG A 97 -3.64 -10.19 -3.94
N ALA A 98 -2.33 -10.46 -4.05
CA ALA A 98 -1.57 -10.22 -5.26
C ALA A 98 -1.98 -11.12 -6.45
N ARG A 99 -2.71 -12.21 -6.19
CA ARG A 99 -3.15 -13.17 -7.24
C ARG A 99 -4.43 -12.74 -7.98
N ASN A 100 -5.12 -11.70 -7.54
CA ASN A 100 -6.45 -11.36 -8.06
C ASN A 100 -6.47 -10.11 -8.94
N ALA A 101 -6.42 -10.32 -10.26
CA ALA A 101 -7.29 -9.68 -11.27
C ALA A 101 -6.71 -9.97 -12.67
N SER A 102 -7.42 -10.75 -13.48
CA SER A 102 -7.12 -10.83 -14.92
C SER A 102 -7.64 -9.55 -15.59
N PRO A 103 -6.83 -8.85 -16.39
CA PRO A 103 -7.30 -7.70 -17.15
C PRO A 103 -8.39 -8.13 -18.15
N PRO A 104 -9.33 -7.23 -18.50
CA PRO A 104 -10.31 -7.52 -19.54
C PRO A 104 -9.61 -7.82 -20.88
N PRO A 105 -10.23 -8.62 -21.76
CA PRO A 105 -9.73 -8.87 -23.11
C PRO A 105 -9.43 -7.57 -23.87
N LEU A 106 -8.46 -7.61 -24.79
CA LEU A 106 -8.02 -6.41 -25.54
C LEU A 106 -9.11 -5.84 -26.46
N ASP A 107 -10.11 -6.65 -26.78
CA ASP A 107 -11.27 -6.39 -27.61
C ASP A 107 -12.53 -6.04 -26.79
N ALA A 108 -12.41 -5.88 -25.47
CA ALA A 108 -13.53 -5.49 -24.63
C ALA A 108 -14.06 -4.09 -25.00
N PRO A 109 -15.39 -3.89 -25.04
CA PRO A 109 -16.00 -2.57 -25.20
C PRO A 109 -15.43 -1.54 -24.21
N THR A 110 -15.26 -0.29 -24.65
CA THR A 110 -14.74 0.80 -23.81
C THR A 110 -15.47 0.92 -22.46
N ARG A 111 -16.79 0.71 -22.47
CA ARG A 111 -17.64 0.69 -21.27
C ARG A 111 -17.21 -0.39 -20.27
N ASP A 112 -16.91 -1.60 -20.75
CA ASP A 112 -16.51 -2.73 -19.92
C ASP A 112 -15.11 -2.53 -19.34
N VAL A 113 -14.21 -1.90 -20.10
CA VAL A 113 -12.87 -1.50 -19.64
C VAL A 113 -12.97 -0.45 -18.53
N LEU A 114 -13.81 0.57 -18.70
CA LEU A 114 -14.01 1.62 -17.68
C LEU A 114 -14.69 1.09 -16.42
N ALA A 115 -15.69 0.22 -16.56
CA ALA A 115 -16.35 -0.44 -15.44
C ALA A 115 -15.37 -1.35 -14.65
N TYR A 116 -14.51 -2.09 -15.36
CA TYR A 116 -13.45 -2.89 -14.74
C TYR A 116 -12.46 -2.02 -13.96
N GLU A 117 -11.91 -0.97 -14.58
CA GLU A 117 -10.96 -0.04 -13.93
C GLU A 117 -11.56 0.60 -12.67
N ARG A 118 -12.82 1.06 -12.75
CA ARG A 118 -13.53 1.58 -11.57
C ARG A 118 -13.63 0.53 -10.46
N SER A 119 -14.07 -0.68 -10.79
CA SER A 119 -14.25 -1.77 -9.82
C SER A 119 -12.93 -2.15 -9.14
N GLU A 120 -11.82 -2.11 -9.89
CA GLU A 120 -10.47 -2.39 -9.44
C GLU A 120 -9.98 -1.29 -8.48
N LEU A 121 -10.15 -0.02 -8.85
CA LEU A 121 -9.79 1.13 -8.00
C LEU A 121 -10.56 1.13 -6.67
N GLU A 122 -11.86 0.84 -6.71
CA GLU A 122 -12.69 0.73 -5.51
C GLU A 122 -12.27 -0.46 -4.63
N ARG A 123 -11.93 -1.60 -5.25
CA ARG A 123 -11.42 -2.76 -4.52
C ARG A 123 -10.10 -2.42 -3.82
N GLN A 124 -9.16 -1.80 -4.53
CA GLN A 124 -7.87 -1.39 -3.96
C GLN A 124 -8.04 -0.38 -2.84
N ALA A 125 -8.98 0.57 -2.97
CA ALA A 125 -9.29 1.52 -1.91
C ALA A 125 -9.82 0.82 -0.65
N ARG A 126 -10.80 -0.09 -0.79
CA ARG A 126 -11.33 -0.87 0.35
C ARG A 126 -10.24 -1.71 1.04
N LEU A 127 -9.33 -2.30 0.26
CA LEU A 127 -8.22 -3.08 0.82
C LEU A 127 -7.28 -2.21 1.66
N LEU A 128 -6.97 -1.01 1.18
CA LEU A 128 -6.11 -0.03 1.86
C LEU A 128 -6.74 0.58 3.11
N GLU A 129 -8.07 0.71 3.17
CA GLU A 129 -8.73 1.17 4.39
C GLU A 129 -8.68 0.12 5.50
N ARG A 130 -8.87 -1.15 5.13
CA ARG A 130 -8.83 -2.24 6.10
C ARG A 130 -7.41 -2.65 6.47
N VAL A 131 -6.37 -2.08 5.84
CA VAL A 131 -4.94 -2.38 6.12
C VAL A 131 -4.67 -2.44 7.62
N TRP A 132 -5.17 -1.49 8.39
CA TRP A 132 -4.95 -1.47 9.83
C TRP A 132 -5.35 -2.77 10.55
N VAL A 133 -6.48 -3.37 10.15
CA VAL A 133 -7.04 -4.57 10.80
C VAL A 133 -6.30 -5.84 10.40
N TRP A 134 -5.83 -5.96 9.15
CA TRP A 134 -5.21 -7.20 8.65
C TRP A 134 -3.68 -7.14 8.52
N TYR A 135 -3.08 -5.94 8.54
CA TYR A 135 -1.64 -5.71 8.42
C TYR A 135 -1.00 -5.35 9.76
N LEU A 136 -1.58 -4.36 10.47
CA LEU A 136 -0.97 -3.79 11.67
C LEU A 136 -1.40 -4.52 12.94
N ALA A 137 -2.69 -4.84 13.07
CA ALA A 137 -3.22 -5.49 14.26
C ALA A 137 -2.54 -6.85 14.59
N PRO A 138 -2.20 -7.72 13.63
CA PRO A 138 -1.53 -8.99 13.95
C PRO A 138 -0.12 -8.83 14.55
N LEU A 139 0.56 -7.71 14.29
CA LEU A 139 1.91 -7.44 14.81
C LEU A 139 1.89 -6.80 16.21
N LEU A 140 0.80 -6.11 16.57
CA LEU A 140 0.70 -5.37 17.83
C LEU A 140 0.92 -6.23 19.08
N PRO A 141 0.37 -7.44 19.21
CA PRO A 141 0.64 -8.28 20.38
C PRO A 141 2.13 -8.60 20.55
N GLY A 142 2.83 -8.92 19.47
CA GLY A 142 4.27 -9.18 19.51
C GLY A 142 5.07 -7.95 19.96
N VAL A 143 4.76 -6.78 19.39
CA VAL A 143 5.37 -5.50 19.79
C VAL A 143 5.13 -5.22 21.27
N ALA A 144 3.89 -5.31 21.73
CA ALA A 144 3.54 -5.02 23.12
C ALA A 144 4.29 -5.93 24.10
N LEU A 145 4.33 -7.24 23.85
CA LEU A 145 4.99 -8.21 24.72
C LEU A 145 6.51 -8.00 24.78
N ILE A 146 7.17 -7.79 23.62
CA ILE A 146 8.61 -7.56 23.54
C ILE A 146 9.01 -6.30 24.31
N TYR A 147 8.34 -5.17 24.05
CA TYR A 147 8.68 -3.91 24.73
C TYR A 147 8.32 -3.92 26.22
N THR A 148 7.29 -4.67 26.62
CA THR A 148 6.97 -4.87 28.04
C THR A 148 8.07 -5.67 28.74
N ASP A 149 8.58 -6.76 28.14
CA ASP A 149 9.68 -7.52 28.72
C ASP A 149 10.95 -6.68 28.84
N GLU A 150 11.29 -5.89 27.81
CA GLU A 150 12.43 -4.97 27.84
C GLU A 150 12.30 -3.89 28.93
N LEU A 151 11.09 -3.35 29.12
CA LEU A 151 10.82 -2.40 30.20
C LEU A 151 11.01 -3.06 31.57
N LEU A 152 10.50 -4.28 31.76
CA LEU A 152 10.66 -5.02 33.02
C LEU A 152 12.14 -5.31 33.30
N ARG A 153 12.92 -5.75 32.30
CA ARG A 153 14.37 -5.94 32.42
C ARG A 153 15.09 -4.67 32.85
N ALA A 154 14.69 -3.52 32.30
CA ALA A 154 15.30 -2.25 32.64
C ALA A 154 14.97 -1.81 34.08
N ILE A 155 13.74 -2.07 34.53
CA ILE A 155 13.30 -1.83 35.92
C ILE A 155 14.04 -2.75 36.89
N GLU A 156 14.12 -4.05 36.59
CA GLU A 156 14.83 -5.04 37.41
C GLU A 156 16.32 -4.70 37.59
N ARG A 157 16.96 -4.16 36.55
CA ARG A 157 18.36 -3.69 36.59
C ARG A 157 18.53 -2.33 37.28
N GLY A 158 17.45 -1.61 37.54
CA GLY A 158 17.48 -0.28 38.15
C GLY A 158 18.22 0.76 37.31
N GLU A 159 18.20 0.62 35.97
CA GLU A 159 18.92 1.50 35.03
C GLU A 159 17.95 2.55 34.43
N PRO A 160 17.94 3.81 34.88
CA PRO A 160 16.97 4.80 34.41
C PRO A 160 17.09 5.09 32.90
N GLY A 161 18.32 5.03 32.37
CA GLY A 161 18.58 5.21 30.94
C GLY A 161 17.98 4.09 30.08
N ALA A 162 18.04 2.84 30.55
CA ALA A 162 17.44 1.71 29.86
C ALA A 162 15.90 1.81 29.90
N ILE A 163 15.33 2.24 31.04
CA ILE A 163 13.88 2.46 31.18
C ILE A 163 13.40 3.51 30.17
N ALA A 164 14.07 4.67 30.14
CA ALA A 164 13.74 5.76 29.21
C ALA A 164 13.86 5.30 27.75
N THR A 165 14.89 4.51 27.43
CA THR A 165 15.11 3.96 26.09
C THR A 165 13.99 2.99 25.69
N SER A 166 13.61 2.05 26.57
CA SER A 166 12.52 1.09 26.30
C SER A 166 11.19 1.80 26.06
N ILE A 167 10.87 2.81 26.86
CA ILE A 167 9.66 3.63 26.67
C ILE A 167 9.72 4.39 25.34
N ALA A 168 10.85 5.05 25.05
CA ALA A 168 11.02 5.82 23.83
C ALA A 168 10.87 4.95 22.57
N LEU A 169 11.47 3.76 22.56
CA LEU A 169 11.38 2.81 21.45
C LEU A 169 9.96 2.24 21.30
N PHE A 170 9.26 1.97 22.40
CA PHE A 170 7.87 1.54 22.35
C PHE A 170 6.97 2.62 21.73
N ILE A 171 7.11 3.87 22.18
CA ILE A 171 6.38 5.01 21.60
C ILE A 171 6.73 5.18 20.12
N ALA A 172 8.02 5.12 19.76
CA ALA A 172 8.47 5.22 18.37
C ALA A 172 7.87 4.12 17.49
N ALA A 173 7.79 2.88 18.00
CA ALA A 173 7.12 1.79 17.32
C ALA A 173 5.64 2.14 17.07
N LEU A 174 4.87 2.50 18.11
CA LEU A 174 3.46 2.89 17.97
C LEU A 174 3.26 4.05 16.98
N LEU A 175 4.14 5.05 17.00
CA LEU A 175 4.12 6.16 16.04
C LEU A 175 4.37 5.67 14.60
N CYS A 176 5.27 4.71 14.40
CA CYS A 176 5.50 4.09 13.10
C CYS A 176 4.22 3.40 12.58
N PHE A 177 3.52 2.64 13.44
CA PHE A 177 2.22 2.06 13.12
C PHE A 177 1.21 3.15 12.70
N VAL A 178 1.16 4.26 13.45
CA VAL A 178 0.28 5.39 13.13
C VAL A 178 0.61 6.01 11.77
N VAL A 179 1.89 6.26 11.49
CA VAL A 179 2.35 6.86 10.23
C VAL A 179 2.02 5.97 9.05
N VAL A 180 2.39 4.68 9.11
CA VAL A 180 2.11 3.70 8.05
C VAL A 180 0.62 3.65 7.74
N GLY A 181 -0.20 3.59 8.78
CA GLY A 181 -1.63 3.50 8.57
C GLY A 181 -2.26 4.81 8.05
N ARG A 182 -1.74 5.99 8.43
CA ARG A 182 -2.15 7.27 7.81
C ARG A 182 -1.76 7.35 6.33
N LEU A 183 -0.58 6.85 5.96
CA LEU A 183 -0.13 6.80 4.57
C LEU A 183 -1.02 5.87 3.73
N ASN A 184 -1.43 4.73 4.29
CA ASN A 184 -2.37 3.82 3.64
C ASN A 184 -3.77 4.44 3.48
N ALA A 185 -4.29 5.11 4.52
CA ALA A 185 -5.57 5.81 4.44
C ALA A 185 -5.57 6.95 3.41
N ARG A 186 -4.48 7.72 3.32
CA ARG A 186 -4.30 8.74 2.27
C ARG A 186 -4.27 8.13 0.87
N SER A 187 -3.60 6.99 0.71
CA SER A 187 -3.54 6.28 -0.57
C SER A 187 -4.92 5.74 -0.99
N ALA A 188 -5.71 5.25 -0.02
CA ALA A 188 -7.09 4.81 -0.26
C ALA A 188 -7.98 5.95 -0.77
N ARG A 189 -7.89 7.14 -0.16
CA ARG A 189 -8.65 8.33 -0.58
C ARG A 189 -8.34 8.70 -2.03
N ARG A 190 -7.05 8.77 -2.38
CA ARG A 190 -6.61 9.06 -3.75
C ARG A 190 -7.14 8.06 -4.78
N LEU A 191 -7.29 6.78 -4.42
CA LEU A 191 -7.86 5.76 -5.30
C LEU A 191 -9.37 5.96 -5.50
N ARG A 192 -10.10 6.36 -4.45
CA ARG A 192 -11.52 6.71 -4.58
C ARG A 192 -11.77 7.93 -5.44
N ASP A 193 -10.96 8.97 -5.27
CA ASP A 193 -11.09 10.20 -6.06
C ASP A 193 -10.89 9.88 -7.56
N ARG A 194 -9.98 8.96 -7.88
CA ARG A 194 -9.80 8.44 -9.25
C ARG A 194 -10.98 7.62 -9.74
N ALA A 195 -11.54 6.73 -8.90
CA ALA A 195 -12.70 5.93 -9.27
C ALA A 195 -13.93 6.81 -9.60
N ARG A 196 -14.08 7.95 -8.91
CA ARG A 196 -15.11 8.96 -9.22
C ARG A 196 -14.87 9.62 -10.57
N GLY A 197 -13.65 10.06 -10.85
CA GLY A 197 -13.33 10.66 -12.15
C GLY A 197 -13.53 9.70 -13.34
N VAL A 198 -13.31 8.40 -13.16
CA VAL A 198 -13.63 7.38 -14.18
C VAL A 198 -15.14 7.25 -14.39
N ALA A 199 -15.94 7.39 -13.33
CA ALA A 199 -17.39 7.36 -13.42
C ALA A 199 -17.93 8.57 -14.20
N GLU A 200 -17.45 9.78 -13.86
CA GLU A 200 -17.83 11.02 -14.54
C GLU A 200 -17.51 10.96 -16.05
N ALA A 201 -16.32 10.46 -16.42
CA ALA A 201 -15.93 10.31 -17.82
C ALA A 201 -16.74 9.24 -18.58
N ALA A 202 -17.24 8.21 -17.89
CA ALA A 202 -18.11 7.21 -18.50
C ALA A 202 -19.51 7.77 -18.77
N ASP A 203 -20.04 8.56 -17.83
CA ASP A 203 -21.34 9.22 -17.97
C ASP A 203 -21.32 10.25 -19.11
N ASP A 204 -20.24 11.03 -19.26
CA ASP A 204 -20.06 11.98 -20.37
C ASP A 204 -19.99 11.28 -21.75
N ALA A 205 -19.42 10.07 -21.80
CA ALA A 205 -19.30 9.28 -23.03
C ALA A 205 -20.61 8.59 -23.44
N GLU A 206 -21.52 8.31 -22.50
CA GLU A 206 -22.87 7.80 -22.79
C GLU A 206 -23.84 8.92 -23.23
N ALA A 207 -23.54 10.17 -22.91
CA ALA A 207 -24.35 11.35 -23.25
C ALA A 207 -24.03 12.00 -24.62
N SER A 208 -22.94 11.58 -25.28
CA SER A 208 -22.46 12.10 -26.57
C SER A 208 -22.79 11.17 -27.73
#